data_AF-A0A930WBE7-F1
#
_entry.id   AF-A0A930WBE7-F1
#
_cell.length_a   1.000
_cell.length_b   1.000
_cell.length_c   1.000
_cell.angle_alpha   90.00
_cell.angle_beta   90.00
_cell.angle_gamma   90.00
#
_symmetry.space_group_name_H-M   'P 1'
#
loop_
_entity.id
_entity.type
_entity.pdbx_description
1 polymer ?
#
loop_
_entity_poly.entity_id
_entity_poly.type
_entity_poly.pdbx_seq_one_letter_code
_entity_poly.pdbx_strand_id
1 'polypeptide(L)'
;MNIQPWAGADVFPALCRALLTWRKSAPDTRDLPWRDEPTPYHVWISEIMLQQTRAAVVRAYYLRFLTVLPSVHDLAAVNDDALMKLWQGLGYYSRARNLKRAAQVIVKEHGGDLPNDFDALLK
;
A
#
# COMPACT_ATOMS: atom_id res chain seq x y z
N MET A 1 33.65 5.21 -23.84
CA MET A 1 33.23 3.86 -23.42
C MET A 1 32.09 3.43 -24.33
N ASN A 2 32.31 2.48 -25.24
CA ASN A 2 31.27 1.97 -26.15
C ASN A 2 30.44 0.94 -25.40
N ILE A 3 29.27 1.34 -24.91
CA ILE A 3 28.27 0.38 -24.42
C ILE A 3 27.66 -0.27 -25.66
N GLN A 4 27.94 -1.56 -25.85
CA GLN A 4 27.27 -2.35 -26.89
C GLN A 4 25.76 -2.36 -26.59
N PRO A 5 24.89 -2.13 -27.59
CA PRO A 5 23.45 -2.16 -27.38
C PRO A 5 23.04 -3.54 -26.85
N TRP A 6 22.22 -3.55 -25.80
CA TRP A 6 21.75 -4.76 -25.15
C TRP A 6 21.05 -5.68 -26.17
N ALA A 7 21.63 -6.85 -26.41
CA ALA A 7 21.13 -7.84 -27.37
C ALA A 7 19.91 -8.65 -26.88
N GLY A 8 19.32 -8.27 -25.74
CA GLY A 8 18.29 -9.05 -25.05
C GLY A 8 16.86 -8.61 -25.30
N ALA A 9 16.55 -7.90 -26.39
CA ALA A 9 15.19 -7.40 -26.66
C ALA A 9 14.10 -8.46 -26.46
N ASP A 10 14.38 -9.73 -26.76
CA ASP A 10 13.47 -10.86 -26.56
C ASP A 10 13.51 -11.48 -25.15
N VAL A 11 14.61 -11.28 -24.40
CA VAL A 11 14.82 -11.78 -23.04
C VAL A 11 13.87 -11.10 -22.06
N PHE A 12 13.66 -9.78 -22.19
CA PHE A 12 12.77 -9.05 -21.27
C PHE A 12 11.30 -9.50 -21.38
N PRO A 13 10.68 -9.56 -22.58
CA PRO A 13 9.34 -10.12 -22.73
C PRO A 13 9.24 -11.58 -22.25
N ALA A 14 10.25 -12.41 -22.52
CA ALA A 14 10.27 -13.79 -22.06
C ALA A 14 10.33 -13.89 -20.53
N LEU A 15 11.14 -13.05 -19.88
CA LEU A 15 11.23 -12.96 -18.42
C LEU A 15 9.90 -12.50 -17.81
N CYS A 16 9.29 -11.44 -18.36
CA CYS A 16 7.98 -10.96 -17.89
C CYS A 16 6.92 -12.08 -17.98
N ARG A 17 6.88 -12.81 -19.10
CA ARG A 17 5.97 -13.96 -19.25
C ARG A 17 6.25 -15.04 -18.20
N ALA A 18 7.51 -15.42 -18.00
CA ALA A 18 7.89 -16.43 -17.01
C ALA A 18 7.47 -16.03 -15.59
N LEU A 19 7.73 -14.78 -15.18
CA LEU A 19 7.37 -14.26 -13.86
C LEU A 19 5.85 -14.19 -13.65
N LEU A 20 5.10 -13.72 -14.65
CA LEU A 20 3.64 -13.67 -14.59
C LEU A 20 3.02 -15.07 -14.54
N THR A 21 3.55 -16.02 -15.32
CA THR A 21 3.11 -17.43 -15.29
C THR A 21 3.39 -18.05 -13.92
N TRP A 22 4.60 -17.87 -13.40
CA TRP A 22 4.96 -18.35 -12.07
C TRP A 22 4.02 -17.78 -11.00
N ARG A 23 3.78 -16.45 -11.00
CA ARG A 23 2.88 -15.80 -10.02
C ARG A 23 1.46 -16.34 -10.09
N LYS A 24 0.94 -16.62 -11.29
CA LYS A 24 -0.41 -17.20 -11.49
C LYS A 24 -0.49 -18.68 -11.13
N SER A 25 0.60 -19.43 -11.33
CA SER A 25 0.65 -20.88 -11.04
C SER A 25 0.73 -21.20 -9.55
N ALA A 26 1.23 -20.27 -8.74
CA ALA A 26 1.33 -20.45 -7.31
C ALA A 26 -0.03 -20.13 -6.68
N PRO A 27 -0.69 -21.07 -5.97
CA PRO A 27 -1.83 -20.71 -5.12
C PRO A 27 -1.36 -19.63 -4.14
N ASP A 28 -2.21 -18.65 -3.81
CA ASP A 28 -1.87 -17.68 -2.76
C ASP A 28 -1.92 -18.41 -1.41
N THR A 29 -0.83 -19.12 -1.11
CA THR A 29 -0.63 -19.88 0.13
C THR A 29 -0.45 -18.99 1.35
N ARG A 30 -0.42 -17.67 1.13
CA ARG A 30 -0.29 -16.65 2.17
C ARG A 30 -1.59 -15.88 2.21
N ASP A 31 -2.26 -15.97 3.34
CA ASP A 31 -3.41 -15.15 3.70
C ASP A 31 -2.94 -13.69 3.83
N LEU A 32 -3.13 -12.91 2.76
CA LEU A 32 -2.69 -11.53 2.60
C LEU A 32 -3.92 -10.70 2.18
N PRO A 33 -4.77 -10.28 3.13
CA PRO A 33 -6.10 -9.74 2.84
C PRO A 33 -6.09 -8.48 1.96
N TRP A 34 -4.98 -7.74 1.94
CA TRP A 34 -4.79 -6.59 1.04
C TRP A 34 -4.62 -6.97 -0.45
N ARG A 35 -4.53 -8.26 -0.79
CA ARG A 35 -4.47 -8.75 -2.17
C ARG A 35 -5.83 -9.20 -2.71
N ASP A 36 -6.78 -9.50 -1.84
CA ASP A 36 -8.06 -10.09 -2.24
C ASP A 36 -8.96 -9.03 -2.88
N GLU A 37 -8.97 -7.81 -2.34
CA GLU A 37 -9.74 -6.66 -2.85
C GLU A 37 -8.86 -5.39 -2.88
N PRO A 38 -7.99 -5.23 -3.88
CA PRO A 38 -7.06 -4.11 -3.96
C PRO A 38 -7.75 -2.84 -4.44
N THR A 39 -8.32 -2.05 -3.52
CA THR A 39 -8.69 -0.66 -3.76
C THR A 39 -7.49 0.28 -3.54
N PRO A 40 -7.45 1.48 -4.12
CA PRO A 40 -6.35 2.43 -3.87
C PRO A 40 -6.10 2.68 -2.38
N TYR A 41 -7.17 2.82 -1.58
CA TYR A 41 -7.07 2.96 -0.13
C TYR A 41 -6.48 1.71 0.53
N HIS A 42 -6.99 0.52 0.21
CA HIS A 42 -6.50 -0.74 0.79
C HIS A 42 -5.03 -0.99 0.50
N VAL A 43 -4.63 -0.80 -0.76
CA VAL A 43 -3.23 -0.91 -1.19
C VAL A 43 -2.37 0.08 -0.41
N TRP A 44 -2.75 1.36 -0.40
CA TRP A 44 -1.99 2.40 0.29
C TRP A 44 -1.78 2.13 1.78
N ILE A 45 -2.84 1.76 2.52
CA ILE A 45 -2.73 1.42 3.95
C ILE A 45 -1.79 0.22 4.14
N SER A 46 -1.94 -0.84 3.35
CA SER A 46 -1.13 -2.05 3.47
C SER A 46 0.35 -1.78 3.21
N GLU A 47 0.69 -1.00 2.17
CA GLU A 47 2.06 -0.68 1.80
C GLU A 47 2.76 0.14 2.90
N ILE A 48 2.06 1.12 3.49
CA ILE A 48 2.63 1.90 4.60
C ILE A 48 2.84 1.03 5.84
N MET A 49 1.93 0.11 6.14
CA MET A 49 2.12 -0.83 7.25
C MET A 49 3.27 -1.80 7.00
N LEU A 50 3.45 -2.29 5.76
CA LEU A 50 4.50 -3.24 5.37
C LEU A 50 5.92 -2.67 5.40
N GLN A 51 6.09 -1.34 5.42
CA GLN A 51 7.39 -0.71 5.59
C GLN A 51 8.05 -1.18 6.88
N GLN A 52 9.19 -1.87 6.74
CA GLN A 52 9.99 -2.42 7.86
C GLN A 52 9.18 -3.27 8.85
N THR A 53 8.06 -3.86 8.42
CA THR A 53 7.19 -4.70 9.26
C THR A 53 6.85 -6.00 8.53
N ARG A 54 6.88 -7.13 9.22
CA ARG A 54 6.62 -8.45 8.61
C ARG A 54 5.13 -8.60 8.28
N ALA A 55 4.82 -9.16 7.11
CA ALA A 55 3.44 -9.36 6.63
C ALA A 55 2.53 -10.09 7.64
N ALA A 56 3.04 -11.11 8.34
CA ALA A 56 2.29 -11.85 9.36
C ALA A 56 1.81 -10.95 10.52
N VAL A 57 2.59 -9.93 10.88
CA VAL A 57 2.20 -8.94 11.89
C VAL A 57 1.18 -7.98 11.29
N VAL A 58 1.47 -7.44 10.10
CA VAL A 58 0.62 -6.44 9.43
C VAL A 58 -0.81 -6.95 9.26
N ARG A 59 -1.01 -8.24 8.96
CA ARG A 59 -2.34 -8.84 8.78
C ARG A 59 -3.34 -8.49 9.88
N ALA A 60 -2.97 -8.73 11.14
CA ALA A 60 -3.87 -8.48 12.26
C ALA A 60 -4.18 -6.99 12.45
N TYR A 61 -3.20 -6.13 12.17
CA TYR A 61 -3.36 -4.68 12.30
C TYR A 61 -4.20 -4.11 11.16
N TYR A 62 -3.94 -4.54 9.92
CA TYR A 62 -4.67 -4.14 8.73
C TYR A 62 -6.17 -4.40 8.87
N LEU A 63 -6.56 -5.62 9.26
CA LEU A 63 -7.97 -5.99 9.44
C LEU A 63 -8.66 -5.12 10.50
N ARG A 64 -8.03 -4.96 11.67
CA ARG A 64 -8.57 -4.11 12.75
C ARG A 64 -8.64 -2.64 12.33
N PHE A 65 -7.64 -2.15 11.60
CA PHE A 65 -7.57 -0.78 11.14
C PHE A 65 -8.72 -0.48 10.17
N LEU A 66 -8.94 -1.32 9.15
CA LEU A 66 -10.01 -1.12 8.17
C LEU A 66 -11.42 -1.34 8.74
N THR A 67 -11.56 -2.11 9.82
CA THR A 67 -12.84 -2.21 10.52
C THR A 67 -13.26 -0.87 11.13
N VAL A 68 -12.29 -0.06 11.58
CA VAL A 68 -12.55 1.23 12.24
C VAL A 68 -12.44 2.41 11.27
N LEU A 69 -11.52 2.34 10.32
CA LEU A 69 -11.22 3.37 9.33
C LEU A 69 -11.34 2.76 7.93
N PRO A 70 -12.58 2.53 7.43
CA PRO A 70 -12.78 1.85 6.14
C PRO A 70 -12.49 2.75 4.93
N SER A 71 -12.41 4.08 5.10
CA SER A 71 -12.16 5.01 3.99
C SER A 71 -11.13 6.10 4.30
N VAL A 72 -10.71 6.80 3.24
CA VAL A 72 -9.86 7.99 3.35
C VAL A 72 -10.51 9.07 4.22
N HIS A 73 -11.83 9.24 4.14
CA HIS A 73 -12.59 10.20 4.96
C HIS A 73 -12.52 9.86 6.45
N ASP A 74 -12.68 8.58 6.80
CA ASP A 74 -12.58 8.13 8.19
C ASP A 74 -11.18 8.37 8.75
N LEU A 75 -10.15 8.05 7.96
CA LEU A 75 -8.76 8.30 8.34
C LEU A 75 -8.44 9.79 8.46
N ALA A 76 -9.01 10.65 7.62
CA ALA A 76 -8.79 12.10 7.71
C ALA A 76 -9.43 12.69 8.98
N ALA A 77 -10.60 12.15 9.38
CA ALA A 77 -11.42 12.66 10.48
C ALA A 77 -11.10 12.06 11.86
N VAL A 78 -10.50 10.87 11.92
CA VAL A 78 -10.22 10.17 13.20
C VAL A 78 -9.40 11.02 14.16
N ASN A 79 -9.70 10.95 15.46
CA ASN A 79 -8.93 11.64 16.48
C ASN A 79 -7.52 11.04 16.64
N ASP A 80 -6.53 11.86 17.01
CA ASP A 80 -5.11 11.43 17.06
C ASP A 80 -4.89 10.27 18.04
N ASP A 81 -5.50 10.33 19.23
CA ASP A 81 -5.39 9.27 20.24
C ASP A 81 -5.98 7.94 19.75
N ALA A 82 -7.11 8.00 19.05
CA ALA A 82 -7.74 6.80 18.47
C ALA A 82 -6.84 6.20 17.37
N LEU A 83 -6.25 7.05 16.53
CA LEU A 83 -5.29 6.60 15.51
C LEU A 83 -4.04 5.97 16.14
N MET A 84 -3.47 6.59 17.17
CA MET A 84 -2.29 6.05 17.87
C MET A 84 -2.60 4.71 18.53
N LYS A 85 -3.81 4.54 19.08
CA LYS A 85 -4.27 3.27 19.65
C LYS A 85 -4.41 2.18 18.59
N LEU A 86 -4.94 2.48 17.41
CA LEU A 86 -5.02 1.52 16.30
C LEU A 86 -3.63 1.07 15.84
N TRP A 87 -2.65 1.98 15.86
CA TRP A 87 -1.27 1.76 15.41
C TRP A 87 -0.33 1.19 16.50
N GLN A 88 -0.79 1.14 17.75
CA GLN A 88 0.03 0.78 18.89
C GLN A 88 0.66 -0.61 18.72
N GLY A 89 1.99 -0.68 18.70
CA GLY A 89 2.74 -1.92 18.52
C GLY A 89 3.31 -2.16 17.12
N LEU A 90 2.92 -1.38 16.09
CA LEU A 90 3.55 -1.43 14.76
C LEU A 90 4.89 -0.70 14.67
N GLY A 91 5.21 0.16 15.66
CA GLY A 91 6.40 1.02 15.62
C GLY A 91 6.32 2.13 14.56
N TYR A 92 7.31 3.03 14.56
CA TYR A 92 7.38 4.19 13.66
C TYR A 92 6.06 4.97 13.54
N TYR A 93 5.59 5.52 14.66
CA TYR A 93 4.33 6.29 14.75
C TYR A 93 4.26 7.54 13.84
N SER A 94 5.39 8.00 13.30
CA SER A 94 5.39 9.00 12.23
C SER A 94 4.61 8.54 10.99
N ARG A 95 4.62 7.23 10.67
CA ARG A 95 3.86 6.67 9.55
C ARG A 95 2.37 6.94 9.70
N ALA A 96 1.78 6.59 10.84
CA ALA A 96 0.37 6.83 11.12
C ALA A 96 0.01 8.31 11.01
N ARG A 97 0.83 9.19 11.61
CA ARG A 97 0.60 10.64 11.57
C ARG A 97 0.68 11.19 10.15
N ASN A 98 1.65 10.73 9.36
CA ASN A 98 1.79 11.13 7.96
C ASN A 98 0.65 10.59 7.09
N LEU A 99 0.19 9.37 7.36
CA LEU A 99 -0.96 8.75 6.70
C LEU A 99 -2.22 9.59 6.90
N LYS A 100 -2.49 10.03 8.14
CA LYS A 100 -3.62 10.94 8.43
C LYS A 100 -3.47 12.29 7.75
N ARG A 101 -2.28 12.92 7.80
CA ARG A 101 -2.03 14.19 7.11
C ARG A 101 -2.27 14.08 5.60
N ALA A 102 -1.77 13.02 4.98
CA ALA A 102 -2.00 12.75 3.56
C ALA A 102 -3.49 12.52 3.28
N ALA A 103 -4.21 11.78 4.13
CA ALA A 103 -5.66 11.60 3.99
C ALA A 103 -6.42 12.93 4.06
N GLN A 104 -6.01 13.86 4.93
CA GLN A 104 -6.58 15.20 5.01
C GLN A 104 -6.35 16.01 3.73
N VAL A 105 -5.15 15.90 3.13
CA VAL A 105 -4.85 16.52 1.83
C VAL A 105 -5.72 15.90 0.73
N ILE A 106 -5.81 14.57 0.67
CA ILE A 106 -6.63 13.86 -0.32
C ILE A 106 -8.12 14.25 -0.21
N VAL A 107 -8.66 14.35 1.01
CA VAL A 107 -10.04 14.82 1.20
C VAL A 107 -10.20 16.27 0.73
N LYS A 108 -9.27 17.15 1.10
CA LYS A 108 -9.35 18.58 0.79
C LYS A 108 -9.20 18.88 -0.71
N GLU A 109 -8.28 18.21 -1.39
CA GLU A 109 -7.85 18.55 -2.76
C GLU A 109 -8.44 17.61 -3.81
N HIS A 110 -8.82 16.39 -3.41
CA HIS A 110 -9.30 15.34 -4.32
C HIS A 110 -10.64 14.73 -3.89
N GLY A 111 -11.35 15.32 -2.93
CA GLY A 111 -12.68 14.86 -2.51
C GLY A 111 -12.69 13.49 -1.80
N GLY A 112 -11.51 12.98 -1.42
CA GLY A 112 -11.34 11.67 -0.79
C GLY A 112 -10.92 10.57 -1.76
N ASP A 113 -10.79 10.87 -3.05
CA ASP A 113 -10.27 9.92 -4.03
C ASP A 113 -8.74 10.03 -4.12
N LEU A 114 -8.04 8.90 -3.96
CA LEU A 114 -6.59 8.89 -4.17
C LEU A 114 -6.26 9.30 -5.62
N PRO A 115 -5.28 10.20 -5.85
CA PRO A 115 -4.85 10.56 -7.19
C PRO A 115 -4.43 9.32 -7.99
N ASN A 116 -4.86 9.25 -9.24
CA ASN A 116 -4.50 8.18 -10.19
C ASN A 116 -3.29 8.54 -11.07
N ASP A 117 -2.63 9.65 -10.77
CA ASP A 117 -1.45 10.17 -11.44
C ASP A 117 -0.24 10.07 -10.49
N PHE A 118 0.89 9.56 -11.01
CA PHE A 118 2.09 9.34 -10.22
C PHE A 118 2.68 10.65 -9.67
N ASP A 119 2.73 11.71 -10.47
CA ASP A 119 3.27 13.00 -10.05
C ASP A 119 2.35 13.67 -9.03
N ALA A 120 1.04 13.44 -9.12
CA ALA A 120 0.10 13.90 -8.12
C ALA A 120 0.25 13.17 -6.77
N LEU A 121 0.66 11.90 -6.76
CA LEU A 121 0.94 11.13 -5.54
C LEU A 121 2.23 11.55 -4.81
N LEU A 122 3.15 12.24 -5.49
CA LEU A 122 4.44 12.67 -4.93
C LEU A 122 4.41 14.06 -4.26
N LYS A 123 3.33 14.81 -4.42
CA LYS A 123 3.15 16.14 -3.84
C LYS A 123 2.80 16.07 -2.36
#